data_AF-A0A2H6K930-F1
#
_entry.id   AF-A0A2H6K930-F1
#
_cell.length_a   1.000
_cell.length_b   1.000
_cell.length_c   1.000
_cell.angle_alpha   90.00
_cell.angle_beta   90.00
_cell.angle_gamma   90.00
#
_symmetry.space_group_name_H-M   'P 1'
#
loop_
_entity.id
_entity.type
_entity.pdbx_description
1 polymer ?
#
loop_
_entity_poly.entity_id
_entity_poly.type
_entity_poly.pdbx_seq_one_letter_code
_entity_poly.pdbx_strand_id
1 'polypeptide(L)'
;MAPLKFEKLVCGSSVDLFKKDFAHENAWELEQSDAQKGSSFVNNIKLSKDSSIHGSTLAKCNIGPANVELKVQVDGKHYLELSAAHSKYTPVTFHAKGEADVPKGIYTGELAADHVLPVHSCQVKVNPFARDYSAFSLTRLNLCSGQLLVGTEITGRNCAFLSNYTSALGYKKEREDKTYAVSARLFGARGYGLTSLLGNVYAGKAHGSAQNAFSVALEHSFKDTNTKLRFAGLWHITEPNHPNPAYVKGKCDTDGNFAVTVFQRFNNTVAGALGVSFNAKESLSPSNVNYGLKMVVS
;
A
#
# COMPACT_ATOMS: atom_id res chain seq x y z
N MET A 1 -4.65 5.51 -13.84
CA MET A 1 -4.92 4.47 -12.81
C MET A 1 -3.59 3.82 -12.45
N ALA A 2 -3.28 3.58 -11.18
CA ALA A 2 -2.02 2.94 -10.80
C ALA A 2 -2.03 1.44 -11.12
N PRO A 3 -0.87 0.81 -11.42
CA PRO A 3 -0.79 -0.60 -11.71
C PRO A 3 -1.34 -1.44 -10.57
N LEU A 4 -2.01 -2.54 -10.92
CA LEU A 4 -2.48 -3.50 -9.94
C LEU A 4 -1.32 -4.07 -9.11
N LYS A 5 -1.59 -4.37 -7.84
CA LYS A 5 -0.65 -5.05 -6.94
C LYS A 5 -1.28 -6.32 -6.41
N PHE A 6 -0.67 -7.46 -6.70
CA PHE A 6 -1.20 -8.78 -6.32
C PHE A 6 -1.60 -8.86 -4.85
N GLU A 7 -0.72 -8.38 -3.94
CA GLU A 7 -0.99 -8.38 -2.51
C GLU A 7 -2.24 -7.58 -2.10
N LYS A 8 -2.50 -6.46 -2.80
CA LYS A 8 -3.63 -5.59 -2.51
C LYS A 8 -4.94 -6.17 -3.05
N LEU A 9 -4.88 -6.96 -4.11
CA LEU A 9 -6.06 -7.63 -4.66
C LEU A 9 -6.58 -8.76 -3.77
N VAL A 10 -5.69 -9.39 -2.98
CA VAL A 10 -6.04 -10.49 -2.09
C VAL A 10 -6.62 -9.97 -0.77
N CYS A 11 -5.96 -9.00 -0.13
CA CYS A 11 -6.44 -8.41 1.14
C CYS A 11 -5.94 -6.98 1.35
N GLY A 12 -6.21 -6.08 0.39
CA GLY A 12 -5.72 -4.70 0.40
C GLY A 12 -6.08 -3.91 1.65
N SER A 13 -7.28 -4.09 2.21
CA SER A 13 -7.71 -3.40 3.43
C SER A 13 -6.85 -3.76 4.64
N SER A 14 -6.45 -5.02 4.79
CA SER A 14 -5.50 -5.44 5.83
C SER A 14 -4.13 -4.80 5.61
N VAL A 15 -3.60 -4.89 4.39
CA VAL A 15 -2.28 -4.34 4.03
C VAL A 15 -2.20 -2.84 4.29
N ASP A 16 -3.23 -2.09 3.87
CA ASP A 16 -3.30 -0.64 4.07
C ASP A 16 -3.46 -0.27 5.55
N LEU A 17 -4.17 -1.07 6.36
CA LEU A 17 -4.29 -0.85 7.80
C LEU A 17 -2.94 -0.94 8.51
N PHE A 18 -2.04 -1.83 8.10
CA PHE A 18 -0.69 -1.94 8.69
C PHE A 18 0.33 -0.92 8.17
N LYS A 19 0.17 -0.46 6.92
CA LYS A 19 1.21 0.33 6.21
C LYS A 19 0.93 1.83 6.14
N LYS A 20 -0.33 2.27 6.03
CA LYS A 20 -0.65 3.69 5.78
C LYS A 20 -0.87 4.49 7.06
N ASP A 21 -0.81 5.81 6.96
CA ASP A 21 -1.32 6.78 7.96
C ASP A 21 -0.69 6.66 9.36
N PHE A 22 0.60 6.33 9.42
CA PHE A 22 1.38 6.36 10.65
C PHE A 22 2.32 7.56 10.65
N ALA A 23 2.03 8.57 11.47
CA ALA A 23 2.76 9.84 11.43
C ALA A 23 4.17 9.79 12.05
N HIS A 24 4.50 8.73 12.79
CA HIS A 24 5.79 8.56 13.48
C HIS A 24 6.96 8.17 12.55
N GLU A 25 6.72 7.97 11.25
CA GLU A 25 7.77 7.60 10.30
C GLU A 25 8.76 8.76 10.08
N ASN A 26 8.26 10.00 10.13
CA ASN A 26 9.05 11.23 10.02
C ASN A 26 8.97 12.01 11.34
N ALA A 27 9.96 12.85 11.62
CA ALA A 27 9.87 13.77 12.77
C ALA A 27 8.76 14.80 12.53
N TRP A 28 8.68 15.30 11.29
CA TRP A 28 7.64 16.23 10.85
C TRP A 28 7.32 16.03 9.37
N GLU A 29 6.06 16.19 8.98
CA GLU A 29 5.60 16.12 7.59
C GLU A 29 4.51 17.17 7.36
N LEU A 30 4.62 17.91 6.27
CA LEU A 30 3.57 18.76 5.73
C LEU A 30 3.20 18.25 4.35
N GLU A 31 1.95 17.86 4.19
CA GLU A 31 1.37 17.50 2.90
C GLU A 31 0.37 18.58 2.50
N GLN A 32 0.56 19.17 1.32
CA GLN A 32 -0.39 20.06 0.70
C GLN A 32 -0.95 19.37 -0.53
N SER A 33 -2.27 19.25 -0.61
CA SER A 33 -2.97 18.67 -1.76
C SER A 33 -3.90 19.69 -2.38
N ASP A 34 -3.84 19.87 -3.69
CA ASP A 34 -4.85 20.58 -4.47
C ASP A 34 -5.38 19.62 -5.53
N ALA A 35 -6.70 19.50 -5.65
CA ALA A 35 -7.32 18.62 -6.62
C ALA A 35 -8.46 19.33 -7.34
N GLN A 36 -8.37 19.34 -8.66
CA GLN A 36 -9.44 19.78 -9.56
C GLN A 36 -9.90 18.63 -10.44
N LYS A 37 -11.02 18.81 -11.17
CA LYS A 37 -11.54 17.76 -12.06
C LYS A 37 -10.48 17.38 -13.10
N GLY A 38 -9.93 16.18 -12.95
CA GLY A 38 -8.94 15.62 -13.88
C GLY A 38 -7.49 16.01 -13.59
N SER A 39 -7.20 16.78 -12.54
CA SER A 39 -5.81 17.09 -12.15
C SER A 39 -5.65 17.15 -10.64
N SER A 40 -4.49 16.75 -10.14
CA SER A 40 -4.17 16.90 -8.72
C SER A 40 -2.70 17.16 -8.52
N PHE A 41 -2.38 18.05 -7.60
CA PHE A 41 -1.04 18.36 -7.15
C PHE A 41 -0.91 18.01 -5.68
N VAL A 42 0.11 17.24 -5.32
CA VAL A 42 0.44 16.93 -3.94
C VAL A 42 1.88 17.32 -3.70
N ASN A 43 2.08 18.36 -2.88
CA ASN A 43 3.37 18.75 -2.37
C ASN A 43 3.57 18.13 -1.00
N ASN A 44 4.79 17.70 -0.72
CA ASN A 44 5.13 17.11 0.55
C ASN A 44 6.52 17.57 0.98
N ILE A 45 6.62 18.04 2.22
CA ILE A 45 7.88 18.42 2.87
C ILE A 45 7.99 17.58 4.13
N LYS A 46 9.11 16.86 4.29
CA LYS A 46 9.37 15.96 5.41
C LYS A 46 10.68 16.34 6.07
N LEU A 47 10.68 16.37 7.39
CA LEU A 47 11.89 16.32 8.21
C LEU A 47 11.99 14.89 8.74
N SER A 48 12.99 14.17 8.29
CA SER A 48 13.30 12.83 8.80
C SER A 48 13.94 12.91 10.20
N LYS A 49 14.09 11.76 10.86
CA LYS A 49 14.64 11.70 12.22
C LYS A 49 16.14 11.93 12.30
N ASP A 50 16.85 11.70 11.21
CA ASP A 50 18.25 12.08 11.01
C ASP A 50 18.41 13.56 10.61
N SER A 51 17.36 14.36 10.75
CA SER A 51 17.35 15.81 10.50
C SER A 51 17.54 16.22 9.04
N SER A 52 17.40 15.29 8.08
CA SER A 52 17.38 15.64 6.66
C SER A 52 16.00 16.11 6.20
N ILE A 53 16.00 17.14 5.37
CA ILE A 53 14.77 17.70 4.79
C ILE A 53 14.59 17.09 3.41
N HIS A 54 13.42 16.50 3.17
CA HIS A 54 13.03 15.94 1.90
C HIS A 54 11.77 16.64 1.38
N GLY A 55 11.86 17.23 0.19
CA GLY A 55 10.72 17.77 -0.52
C GLY A 55 10.32 16.88 -1.69
N SER A 56 9.03 16.81 -2.01
CA SER A 56 8.55 16.24 -3.25
C SER A 56 7.27 16.91 -3.74
N THR A 57 7.12 16.96 -5.06
CA THR A 57 5.90 17.38 -5.75
C THR A 57 5.43 16.25 -6.62
N LEU A 58 4.14 15.93 -6.53
CA LEU A 58 3.46 14.93 -7.33
C LEU A 58 2.34 15.61 -8.11
N ALA A 59 2.46 15.65 -9.43
CA ALA A 59 1.41 16.12 -10.32
C ALA A 59 0.75 14.92 -10.99
N LYS A 60 -0.59 14.89 -10.99
CA LYS A 60 -1.39 13.92 -11.72
C LYS A 60 -2.33 14.64 -12.66
N CYS A 61 -2.48 14.12 -13.87
CA CYS A 61 -3.39 14.67 -14.87
C CYS A 61 -4.07 13.53 -15.63
N ASN A 62 -5.38 13.64 -15.83
CA ASN A 62 -6.19 12.72 -16.59
C ASN A 62 -6.65 13.42 -17.86
N ILE A 63 -6.23 12.91 -19.01
CA ILE A 63 -6.55 13.44 -20.33
C ILE A 63 -7.29 12.34 -21.10
N GLY A 64 -8.63 12.38 -21.04
CA GLY A 64 -9.48 11.33 -21.60
C GLY A 64 -9.17 9.95 -20.99
N PRO A 65 -8.81 8.93 -21.79
CA PRO A 65 -8.47 7.60 -21.29
C PRO A 65 -7.03 7.49 -20.75
N ALA A 66 -6.21 8.54 -20.89
CA ALA A 66 -4.83 8.57 -20.44
C ALA A 66 -4.70 9.25 -19.07
N ASN A 67 -3.77 8.76 -18.26
CA ASN A 67 -3.39 9.34 -16.98
C ASN A 67 -1.88 9.52 -16.97
N VAL A 68 -1.43 10.68 -16.51
CA VAL A 68 -0.03 11.07 -16.39
C VAL A 68 0.23 11.36 -14.92
N GLU A 69 1.31 10.82 -14.38
CA GLU A 69 1.78 11.08 -13.02
C GLU A 69 3.27 11.43 -13.05
N LEU A 70 3.62 12.62 -12.59
CA LEU A 70 4.98 13.12 -12.52
C LEU A 70 5.33 13.37 -11.06
N LYS A 71 6.37 12.72 -10.56
CA LYS A 71 6.93 13.01 -9.24
C LYS A 71 8.33 13.58 -9.36
N VAL A 72 8.55 14.71 -8.70
CA VAL A 72 9.85 15.36 -8.58
C VAL A 72 10.22 15.39 -7.09
N GLN A 73 11.45 15.00 -6.73
CA GLN A 73 11.94 15.03 -5.36
C GLN A 73 13.23 15.82 -5.28
N VAL A 74 13.45 16.50 -4.15
CA VAL A 74 14.64 17.33 -3.92
C VAL A 74 15.92 16.50 -3.87
N ASP A 75 15.83 15.22 -3.49
CA ASP A 75 16.97 14.28 -3.51
C ASP A 75 17.36 13.81 -4.92
N GLY A 76 16.79 14.41 -5.98
CA GLY A 76 17.09 14.10 -7.37
C GLY A 76 16.49 12.79 -7.87
N LYS A 77 15.58 12.17 -7.10
CA LYS A 77 14.78 11.03 -7.54
C LYS A 77 13.49 11.51 -8.18
N HIS A 78 13.29 11.14 -9.44
CA HIS A 78 12.15 11.57 -10.22
C HIS A 78 11.49 10.36 -10.88
N TYR A 79 10.18 10.44 -11.13
CA TYR A 79 9.56 9.51 -12.05
C TYR A 79 8.46 10.17 -12.87
N LEU A 80 8.27 9.64 -14.07
CA LEU A 80 7.14 9.91 -14.94
C LEU A 80 6.45 8.58 -15.21
N GLU A 81 5.14 8.53 -14.97
CA GLU A 81 4.28 7.40 -15.26
C GLU A 81 3.16 7.82 -16.20
N LEU A 82 2.93 7.02 -17.23
CA LEU A 82 1.87 7.16 -18.22
C LEU A 82 1.03 5.89 -18.17
N SER A 83 -0.29 6.03 -18.09
CA SER A 83 -1.20 4.89 -18.19
C SER A 83 -2.38 5.19 -19.08
N ALA A 84 -2.74 4.27 -19.96
CA ALA A 84 -3.85 4.45 -20.90
C ALA A 84 -4.62 3.16 -21.11
N ALA A 85 -5.96 3.27 -21.10
CA ALA A 85 -6.84 2.17 -21.49
C ALA A 85 -6.78 1.97 -23.01
N HIS A 86 -6.70 0.71 -23.45
CA HIS A 86 -6.67 0.40 -24.88
C HIS A 86 -8.07 0.54 -25.48
N SER A 87 -8.22 1.33 -26.55
CA SER A 87 -9.52 1.68 -27.14
C SER A 87 -10.26 0.49 -27.76
N LYS A 88 -9.54 -0.52 -28.27
CA LYS A 88 -10.13 -1.73 -28.92
C LYS A 88 -10.08 -3.00 -28.06
N TYR A 89 -9.28 -2.98 -26.99
CA TYR A 89 -9.07 -4.14 -26.12
C TYR A 89 -9.47 -3.73 -24.72
N THR A 90 -10.72 -3.32 -24.53
CA THR A 90 -11.32 -3.18 -23.21
C THR A 90 -11.45 -4.61 -22.65
N PRO A 91 -10.76 -4.99 -21.55
CA PRO A 91 -10.41 -4.17 -20.39
C PRO A 91 -8.89 -4.05 -20.09
N VAL A 92 -8.07 -3.84 -21.12
CA VAL A 92 -6.60 -3.72 -20.97
C VAL A 92 -6.18 -2.27 -20.71
N THR A 93 -5.32 -2.07 -19.71
CA THR A 93 -4.62 -0.81 -19.45
C THR A 93 -3.12 -1.01 -19.56
N PHE A 94 -2.45 -0.16 -20.31
CA PHE A 94 -0.99 -0.15 -20.41
C PHE A 94 -0.42 0.91 -19.49
N HIS A 95 0.73 0.62 -18.90
CA HIS A 95 1.48 1.50 -18.01
C HIS A 95 2.92 1.56 -18.48
N ALA A 96 3.49 2.75 -18.53
CA ALA A 96 4.89 2.98 -18.77
C ALA A 96 5.41 3.94 -17.71
N LYS A 97 6.46 3.54 -17.00
CA LYS A 97 7.07 4.33 -15.95
C LYS A 97 8.57 4.45 -16.19
N GLY A 98 9.08 5.67 -16.21
CA GLY A 98 10.51 5.96 -16.16
C GLY A 98 10.87 6.56 -14.82
N GLU A 99 11.91 6.03 -14.17
CA GLU A 99 12.47 6.59 -12.94
C GLU A 99 13.92 7.01 -13.18
N ALA A 100 14.32 8.12 -12.57
CA ALA A 100 15.68 8.63 -12.59
C ALA A 100 16.14 8.90 -11.15
N ASP A 101 17.30 8.38 -10.77
CA ASP A 101 18.08 8.77 -9.59
C ASP A 101 19.28 9.57 -10.11
N VAL A 102 19.08 10.88 -10.27
CA VAL A 102 20.04 11.79 -10.91
C VAL A 102 21.39 11.80 -10.20
N PRO A 103 21.48 11.87 -8.85
CA PRO A 103 22.76 11.83 -8.15
C PRO A 103 23.57 10.56 -8.39
N LYS A 104 22.89 9.42 -8.63
CA LYS A 104 23.56 8.14 -8.91
C LYS A 104 23.73 7.86 -10.40
N GLY A 105 23.16 8.67 -11.28
CA GLY A 105 23.11 8.41 -12.71
C GLY A 105 22.36 7.12 -13.07
N ILE A 106 21.42 6.68 -12.23
CA ILE A 106 20.66 5.45 -12.45
C ILE A 106 19.31 5.78 -13.08
N TYR A 107 19.00 5.12 -14.19
CA TYR A 107 17.71 5.23 -14.87
C TYR A 107 17.07 3.85 -14.94
N THR A 108 15.80 3.77 -14.56
CA THR A 108 15.03 2.53 -14.66
C THR A 108 13.75 2.76 -15.45
N GLY A 109 13.29 1.70 -16.11
CA GLY A 109 12.06 1.70 -16.87
C GLY A 109 11.21 0.51 -16.46
N GLU A 110 9.91 0.71 -16.37
CA GLU A 110 8.92 -0.32 -16.10
C GLU A 110 7.78 -0.20 -17.11
N LEU A 111 7.42 -1.33 -17.72
CA LEU A 111 6.23 -1.44 -18.56
C LEU A 111 5.30 -2.46 -17.91
N ALA A 112 4.02 -2.13 -17.82
CA ALA A 112 3.01 -3.07 -17.33
C ALA A 112 1.77 -3.07 -18.23
N ALA A 113 1.08 -4.20 -18.26
CA ALA A 113 -0.22 -4.35 -18.88
C ALA A 113 -1.15 -5.05 -17.89
N ASP A 114 -2.22 -4.37 -17.52
CA ASP A 114 -3.29 -4.87 -16.67
C ASP A 114 -4.48 -5.29 -17.52
N HIS A 115 -5.07 -6.45 -17.22
CA HIS A 115 -6.32 -6.90 -17.84
C HIS A 115 -7.31 -7.26 -16.73
N VAL A 116 -8.42 -6.50 -16.66
CA VAL A 116 -9.34 -6.52 -15.52
C VAL A 116 -10.77 -6.85 -15.97
N LEU A 117 -11.17 -8.08 -15.73
CA LEU A 117 -12.55 -8.55 -15.85
C LEU A 117 -13.20 -8.66 -14.45
N PRO A 118 -14.54 -8.71 -14.36
CA PRO A 118 -15.23 -8.90 -13.08
C PRO A 118 -14.76 -10.15 -12.32
N VAL A 119 -14.55 -11.25 -13.04
CA VAL A 119 -14.19 -12.57 -12.49
C VAL A 119 -12.67 -12.80 -12.48
N HIS A 120 -11.89 -12.03 -13.23
CA HIS A 120 -10.48 -12.32 -13.44
C HIS A 120 -9.65 -11.04 -13.55
N SER A 121 -8.47 -11.02 -12.94
CA SER A 121 -7.51 -9.94 -13.13
C SER A 121 -6.12 -10.51 -13.31
N CYS A 122 -5.41 -10.02 -14.31
CA CYS A 122 -4.00 -10.34 -14.50
C CYS A 122 -3.19 -9.09 -14.82
N GLN A 123 -1.89 -9.21 -14.57
CA GLN A 123 -0.90 -8.22 -14.93
C GLN A 123 0.33 -8.93 -15.46
N VAL A 124 0.95 -8.34 -16.46
CA VAL A 124 2.34 -8.61 -16.83
C VAL A 124 3.12 -7.32 -16.67
N LYS A 125 4.26 -7.38 -16.01
CA LYS A 125 5.12 -6.24 -15.73
C LYS A 125 6.57 -6.61 -16.00
N VAL A 126 7.29 -5.73 -16.67
CA VAL A 126 8.68 -5.95 -17.08
C VAL A 126 9.51 -4.71 -16.79
N ASN A 127 10.71 -4.92 -16.28
CA ASN A 127 11.77 -3.92 -16.29
C ASN A 127 12.79 -4.35 -17.36
N PRO A 128 12.75 -3.77 -18.57
CA PRO A 128 13.56 -4.25 -19.68
C PRO A 128 15.06 -4.09 -19.44
N PHE A 129 15.48 -3.03 -18.73
CA PHE A 129 16.89 -2.75 -18.48
C PHE A 129 17.48 -3.69 -17.41
N ALA A 130 16.74 -3.93 -16.33
CA ALA A 130 17.13 -4.91 -15.31
C ALA A 130 16.90 -6.37 -15.75
N ARG A 131 16.16 -6.57 -16.85
CA ARG A 131 15.71 -7.88 -17.34
C ARG A 131 14.89 -8.65 -16.30
N ASP A 132 14.12 -7.90 -15.52
CA ASP A 132 13.24 -8.43 -14.48
C ASP A 132 11.80 -8.47 -15.00
N TYR A 133 11.02 -9.42 -14.52
CA TYR A 133 9.59 -9.48 -14.79
C TYR A 133 8.80 -9.97 -13.58
N SER A 134 7.54 -9.57 -13.55
CA SER A 134 6.53 -10.15 -12.68
C SER A 134 5.23 -10.31 -13.46
N ALA A 135 4.56 -11.43 -13.26
CA ALA A 135 3.23 -11.63 -13.80
C ALA A 135 2.33 -12.24 -12.73
N PHE A 136 1.08 -11.82 -12.66
CA PHE A 136 0.12 -12.46 -11.77
C PHE A 136 -1.21 -12.71 -12.47
N SER A 137 -1.95 -13.67 -11.92
CA SER A 137 -3.33 -13.92 -12.25
C SER A 137 -4.13 -14.15 -10.97
N LEU A 138 -5.32 -13.59 -10.90
CA LEU A 138 -6.24 -13.72 -9.78
C LEU A 138 -7.66 -13.93 -10.33
N THR A 139 -8.32 -14.98 -9.85
CA THR A 139 -9.72 -15.30 -10.14
C THR A 139 -10.57 -14.98 -8.91
N ARG A 140 -11.73 -14.36 -9.15
CA ARG A 140 -12.74 -14.02 -8.15
C ARG A 140 -14.00 -14.84 -8.42
N LEU A 141 -14.26 -15.80 -7.54
CA LEU A 141 -15.43 -16.66 -7.62
C LEU A 141 -16.49 -16.11 -6.67
N ASN A 142 -17.56 -15.53 -7.23
CA ASN A 142 -18.69 -15.07 -6.44
C ASN A 142 -19.52 -16.27 -6.00
N LEU A 143 -19.70 -16.42 -4.70
CA LEU A 143 -20.51 -17.43 -4.04
C LEU A 143 -21.75 -16.75 -3.44
N CYS A 144 -22.81 -17.51 -3.14
CA CYS A 144 -24.02 -16.94 -2.51
C CYS A 144 -23.72 -16.23 -1.17
N SER A 145 -22.66 -16.65 -0.46
CA SER A 145 -22.32 -16.14 0.88
C SER A 145 -21.13 -15.17 0.92
N GLY A 146 -20.47 -14.89 -0.22
CA GLY A 146 -19.23 -14.12 -0.27
C GLY A 146 -18.46 -14.32 -1.58
N GLN A 147 -17.17 -14.02 -1.57
CA GLN A 147 -16.29 -14.08 -2.73
C GLN A 147 -15.02 -14.83 -2.36
N LEU A 148 -14.70 -15.89 -3.12
CA LEU A 148 -13.43 -16.62 -3.03
C LEU A 148 -12.44 -16.01 -4.03
N LEU A 149 -11.20 -15.79 -3.59
CA LEU A 149 -10.11 -15.21 -4.34
C LEU A 149 -9.01 -16.27 -4.45
N VAL A 150 -8.60 -16.62 -5.67
CA VAL A 150 -7.52 -17.59 -5.92
C VAL A 150 -6.57 -17.01 -6.94
N GLY A 151 -5.28 -16.99 -6.65
CA GLY A 151 -4.33 -16.41 -7.60
C GLY A 151 -2.90 -16.83 -7.39
N THR A 152 -2.08 -16.51 -8.37
CA THR A 152 -0.65 -16.79 -8.38
C THR A 152 0.11 -15.62 -8.97
N GLU A 153 1.27 -15.32 -8.42
CA GLU A 153 2.24 -14.37 -8.94
C GLU A 153 3.57 -15.10 -9.17
N ILE A 154 4.22 -14.80 -10.29
CA ILE A 154 5.55 -15.27 -10.61
C ILE A 154 6.46 -14.07 -10.81
N THR A 155 7.72 -14.21 -10.41
CA THR A 155 8.75 -13.19 -10.63
C THR A 155 10.01 -13.85 -11.13
N GLY A 156 10.69 -13.19 -12.06
CA GLY A 156 12.02 -13.56 -12.52
C GLY A 156 12.95 -12.37 -12.48
N ARG A 157 14.21 -12.62 -12.13
CA ARG A 157 15.26 -11.61 -12.10
C ARG A 157 16.36 -11.93 -13.11
N ASN A 158 16.90 -10.90 -13.76
CA ASN A 158 18.02 -11.01 -14.69
C ASN A 158 17.87 -12.16 -15.72
N CYS A 159 16.74 -12.20 -16.43
CA CYS A 159 16.36 -13.27 -17.37
C CYS A 159 16.21 -14.69 -16.78
N ALA A 160 16.31 -14.89 -15.46
CA ALA A 160 16.10 -16.20 -14.87
C ALA A 160 14.63 -16.62 -15.03
N PHE A 161 14.42 -17.82 -15.57
CA PHE A 161 13.10 -18.43 -15.61
C PHE A 161 12.66 -18.79 -14.18
N LEU A 162 11.56 -18.19 -13.74
CA LEU A 162 10.89 -18.40 -12.46
C LEU A 162 11.84 -18.33 -11.25
N SER A 163 12.16 -17.13 -10.77
CA SER A 163 12.96 -16.95 -9.55
C SER A 163 12.13 -17.21 -8.29
N ASN A 164 10.98 -16.54 -8.18
CA ASN A 164 10.05 -16.71 -7.07
C ASN A 164 8.62 -16.87 -7.56
N TYR A 165 7.80 -17.49 -6.73
CA TYR A 165 6.36 -17.60 -6.94
C TYR A 165 5.62 -17.33 -5.63
N THR A 166 4.40 -16.82 -5.77
CA THR A 166 3.47 -16.61 -4.66
C THR A 166 2.14 -17.21 -5.06
N SER A 167 1.56 -18.08 -4.23
CA SER A 167 0.18 -18.53 -4.38
C SER A 167 -0.68 -17.87 -3.33
N ALA A 168 -1.91 -17.47 -3.67
CA ALA A 168 -2.82 -16.79 -2.77
C ALA A 168 -4.21 -17.42 -2.79
N LEU A 169 -4.79 -17.53 -1.60
CA LEU A 169 -6.17 -17.91 -1.37
C LEU A 169 -6.79 -16.88 -0.42
N GLY A 170 -7.99 -16.40 -0.73
CA GLY A 170 -8.69 -15.45 0.12
C GLY A 170 -10.19 -15.66 0.06
N TYR A 171 -10.88 -15.25 1.10
CA TYR A 171 -12.33 -15.22 1.17
C TYR A 171 -12.76 -13.87 1.72
N LYS A 172 -13.66 -13.19 1.01
CA LYS A 172 -14.24 -11.91 1.39
C LYS A 172 -15.75 -12.07 1.52
N LYS A 173 -16.33 -11.53 2.59
CA LYS A 173 -17.78 -11.49 2.80
C LYS A 173 -18.18 -10.09 3.22
N GLU A 174 -19.21 -9.56 2.58
CA GLU A 174 -19.86 -8.33 2.99
C GLU A 174 -21.21 -8.69 3.62
N ARG A 175 -21.45 -8.16 4.82
CA ARG A 175 -22.71 -8.35 5.56
C ARG A 175 -22.96 -7.12 6.42
N GLU A 176 -24.17 -6.57 6.36
CA GLU A 176 -24.59 -5.45 7.24
C GLU A 176 -23.58 -4.29 7.22
N ASP A 177 -23.13 -3.88 6.02
CA ASP A 177 -22.15 -2.80 5.78
C ASP A 177 -20.74 -3.07 6.37
N LYS A 178 -20.46 -4.32 6.75
CA LYS A 178 -19.14 -4.77 7.21
C LYS A 178 -18.51 -5.69 6.18
N THR A 179 -17.21 -5.48 5.92
CA THR A 179 -16.34 -6.39 5.20
C THR A 179 -15.58 -7.26 6.18
N TYR A 180 -15.66 -8.56 5.96
CA TYR A 180 -14.82 -9.57 6.57
C TYR A 180 -13.95 -10.18 5.49
N ALA A 181 -12.65 -10.26 5.72
CA ALA A 181 -11.75 -10.93 4.80
C ALA A 181 -10.76 -11.81 5.54
N VAL A 182 -10.52 -13.00 5.02
CA VAL A 182 -9.42 -13.87 5.41
C VAL A 182 -8.62 -14.19 4.17
N SER A 183 -7.30 -14.24 4.29
CA SER A 183 -6.45 -14.64 3.18
C SER A 183 -5.16 -15.26 3.66
N ALA A 184 -4.57 -16.06 2.79
CA ALA A 184 -3.26 -16.66 2.94
C ALA A 184 -2.48 -16.47 1.64
N ARG A 185 -1.20 -16.16 1.78
CA ARG A 185 -0.22 -16.10 0.69
C ARG A 185 0.94 -16.99 1.04
N LEU A 186 1.25 -17.91 0.15
CA LEU A 186 2.34 -18.85 0.26
C LEU A 186 3.45 -18.43 -0.71
N PHE A 187 4.63 -18.18 -0.20
CA PHE A 187 5.79 -17.74 -0.97
C PHE A 187 6.74 -18.92 -1.18
N GLY A 188 7.35 -18.95 -2.36
CA GLY A 188 8.40 -19.91 -2.67
C GLY A 188 9.43 -19.38 -3.65
N ALA A 189 10.57 -20.07 -3.69
CA ALA A 189 11.71 -19.76 -4.54
C ALA A 189 12.24 -21.04 -5.19
N ARG A 190 12.70 -20.94 -6.44
CA ARG A 190 13.12 -22.10 -7.26
C ARG A 190 14.18 -23.00 -6.60
N GLY A 191 15.06 -22.42 -5.76
CA GLY A 191 16.11 -23.18 -5.07
C GLY A 191 15.75 -23.67 -3.67
N TYR A 192 14.66 -23.19 -3.07
CA TYR A 192 14.35 -23.42 -1.65
C TYR A 192 12.96 -24.01 -1.41
N GLY A 193 12.15 -24.19 -2.47
CA GLY A 193 10.77 -24.62 -2.33
C GLY A 193 9.93 -23.53 -1.66
N LEU A 194 9.23 -23.87 -0.58
CA LEU A 194 8.44 -22.94 0.21
C LEU A 194 9.32 -22.14 1.16
N THR A 195 9.17 -20.81 1.16
CA THR A 195 10.00 -19.91 1.96
C THR A 195 9.23 -19.31 3.12
N SER A 196 8.00 -18.86 2.90
CA SER A 196 7.17 -18.31 3.97
C SER A 196 5.67 -18.40 3.69
N LEU A 197 4.88 -18.28 4.76
CA LEU A 197 3.43 -18.16 4.75
C LEU A 197 3.04 -16.83 5.39
N LEU A 198 2.13 -16.09 4.74
CA LEU A 198 1.50 -14.90 5.29
C LEU A 198 -0.01 -15.07 5.33
N GLY A 199 -0.59 -15.09 6.52
CA GLY A 199 -2.03 -15.04 6.76
C GLY A 199 -2.49 -13.64 7.12
N ASN A 200 -3.67 -13.23 6.66
CA ASN A 200 -4.31 -11.97 7.03
C ASN A 200 -5.78 -12.22 7.37
N VAL A 201 -6.25 -11.63 8.46
CA VAL A 201 -7.67 -11.52 8.82
C VAL A 201 -8.00 -10.04 8.94
N TYR A 202 -9.15 -9.63 8.40
CA TYR A 202 -9.63 -8.26 8.44
C TYR A 202 -11.13 -8.24 8.73
N ALA A 203 -11.52 -7.29 9.57
CA ALA A 203 -12.92 -6.92 9.78
C ALA A 203 -13.02 -5.39 9.86
N GLY A 204 -13.94 -4.80 9.12
CA GLY A 204 -14.16 -3.35 9.12
C GLY A 204 -15.36 -2.98 8.27
N LYS A 205 -15.61 -1.69 8.08
CA LYS A 205 -16.71 -1.22 7.21
C LYS A 205 -16.41 -1.51 5.75
N ALA A 206 -17.44 -1.86 4.97
CA ALA A 206 -17.30 -2.12 3.54
C ALA A 206 -17.07 -0.85 2.71
N HIS A 207 -17.76 0.25 3.04
CA HIS A 207 -17.71 1.50 2.28
C HIS A 207 -17.80 2.74 3.17
N GLY A 208 -17.09 3.82 2.81
CA GLY A 208 -17.21 5.13 3.45
C GLY A 208 -15.94 5.63 4.14
N SER A 209 -16.03 6.87 4.64
CA SER A 209 -14.89 7.68 5.11
C SER A 209 -14.53 7.50 6.58
N ALA A 210 -15.36 6.80 7.37
CA ALA A 210 -15.10 6.59 8.79
C ALA A 210 -15.78 5.31 9.29
N GLN A 211 -14.99 4.37 9.83
CA GLN A 211 -15.43 3.37 10.81
C GLN A 211 -14.29 2.48 11.30
N ASN A 212 -14.56 1.83 12.44
CA ASN A 212 -13.61 0.98 13.11
C ASN A 212 -13.21 -0.21 12.23
N ALA A 213 -11.93 -0.52 12.22
CA ALA A 213 -11.39 -1.66 11.51
C ALA A 213 -10.35 -2.35 12.38
N PHE A 214 -10.25 -3.66 12.21
CA PHE A 214 -9.27 -4.49 12.90
C PHE A 214 -8.66 -5.48 11.92
N SER A 215 -7.37 -5.76 12.09
CA SER A 215 -6.68 -6.76 11.31
C SER A 215 -5.64 -7.50 12.12
N VAL A 216 -5.50 -8.79 11.83
CA VAL A 216 -4.42 -9.65 12.30
C VAL A 216 -3.63 -10.12 11.09
N ALA A 217 -2.32 -10.08 11.17
CA ALA A 217 -1.43 -10.70 10.20
C ALA A 217 -0.54 -11.72 10.89
N LEU A 218 -0.38 -12.89 10.28
CA LEU A 218 0.54 -13.94 10.67
C LEU A 218 1.59 -14.06 9.58
N GLU A 219 2.86 -14.03 9.94
CA GLU A 219 3.97 -14.29 9.05
C GLU A 219 4.81 -15.43 9.63
N HIS A 220 4.99 -16.50 8.86
CA HIS A 220 5.77 -17.66 9.26
C HIS A 220 6.90 -17.88 8.25
N SER A 221 8.14 -17.85 8.72
CA SER A 221 9.32 -18.24 7.93
C SER A 221 9.56 -19.74 8.10
N PHE A 222 9.47 -20.51 7.02
CA PHE A 222 9.72 -21.96 7.09
C PHE A 222 11.20 -22.27 7.32
N LYS A 223 12.10 -21.41 6.81
CA LYS A 223 13.54 -21.57 6.97
C LYS A 223 13.99 -21.33 8.41
N ASP A 224 13.49 -20.26 9.02
CA ASP A 224 13.91 -19.85 10.36
C ASP A 224 13.00 -20.43 11.46
N THR A 225 11.93 -21.14 11.07
CA THR A 225 10.89 -21.66 11.97
C THR A 225 10.32 -20.61 12.94
N ASN A 226 10.32 -19.35 12.51
CA ASN A 226 9.86 -18.23 13.31
C ASN A 226 8.48 -17.78 12.85
N THR A 227 7.61 -17.46 13.82
CA THR A 227 6.26 -16.95 13.58
C THR A 227 6.11 -15.58 14.21
N LYS A 228 5.73 -14.61 13.41
CA LYS A 228 5.44 -13.24 13.84
C LYS A 228 3.95 -12.96 13.68
N LEU A 229 3.31 -12.49 14.76
CA LEU A 229 1.94 -11.97 14.69
C LEU A 229 1.99 -10.45 14.75
N ARG A 230 1.10 -9.82 13.98
CA ARG A 230 0.90 -8.38 13.97
C ARG A 230 -0.58 -8.10 14.10
N PHE A 231 -0.91 -7.08 14.88
CA PHE A 231 -2.27 -6.63 15.12
C PHE A 231 -2.35 -5.17 14.72
N ALA A 232 -3.45 -4.76 14.09
CA ALA A 232 -3.71 -3.37 13.79
C ALA A 232 -5.18 -3.04 13.98
N GLY A 233 -5.44 -1.82 14.44
CA GLY A 233 -6.77 -1.30 14.68
C GLY A 233 -6.88 0.15 14.21
N LEU A 234 -8.05 0.52 13.74
CA LEU A 234 -8.49 1.89 13.50
C LEU A 234 -9.76 2.09 14.31
N TRP A 235 -9.81 3.13 15.12
CA TRP A 235 -10.96 3.49 15.93
C TRP A 235 -11.33 4.94 15.69
N HIS A 236 -12.51 5.19 15.18
CA HIS A 236 -13.00 6.56 15.07
C HIS A 236 -13.51 7.04 16.44
N ILE A 237 -13.06 8.22 16.83
CA ILE A 237 -13.52 8.89 18.05
C ILE A 237 -14.83 9.64 17.75
N THR A 238 -15.00 10.12 16.52
CA THR A 238 -16.18 10.82 16.04
C THR A 238 -17.13 9.88 15.31
N GLU A 239 -18.41 10.26 15.25
CA GLU A 239 -19.41 9.55 14.47
C GLU A 239 -19.08 9.54 12.95
N PRO A 240 -19.62 8.57 12.20
CA PRO A 240 -19.50 8.56 10.75
C PRO A 240 -20.02 9.86 10.14
N ASN A 241 -19.30 10.39 9.13
CA ASN A 241 -19.63 11.65 8.43
C ASN A 241 -19.58 12.92 9.30
N HIS A 242 -18.98 12.88 10.50
CA HIS A 242 -18.71 14.11 11.24
C HIS A 242 -17.87 15.09 10.38
N PRO A 243 -18.17 16.40 10.36
CA PRO A 243 -17.46 17.37 9.52
C PRO A 243 -15.96 17.42 9.81
N ASN A 244 -15.60 17.18 11.07
CA ASN A 244 -14.24 17.17 11.58
C ASN A 244 -13.91 15.78 12.13
N PRO A 245 -13.68 14.76 11.27
CA PRO A 245 -13.46 13.40 11.72
C PRO A 245 -12.17 13.29 12.54
N ALA A 246 -12.22 12.44 13.56
CA ALA A 246 -11.08 12.08 14.38
C ALA A 246 -10.99 10.56 14.55
N TYR A 247 -9.77 10.04 14.55
CA TYR A 247 -9.53 8.62 14.75
C TYR A 247 -8.20 8.34 15.45
N VAL A 248 -8.12 7.19 16.09
CA VAL A 248 -6.88 6.59 16.59
C VAL A 248 -6.59 5.35 15.77
N LYS A 249 -5.36 5.22 15.30
CA LYS A 249 -4.86 4.05 14.61
C LYS A 249 -3.72 3.46 15.41
N GLY A 250 -3.75 2.15 15.62
CA GLY A 250 -2.73 1.44 16.37
C GLY A 250 -2.24 0.21 15.62
N LYS A 251 -0.99 -0.18 15.84
CA LYS A 251 -0.49 -1.51 15.51
C LYS A 251 0.50 -2.00 16.55
N CYS A 252 0.57 -3.30 16.72
CA CYS A 252 1.62 -3.94 17.51
C CYS A 252 2.03 -5.28 16.90
N ASP A 253 3.17 -5.81 17.33
CA ASP A 253 3.63 -7.13 16.96
C ASP A 253 4.23 -7.92 18.13
N THR A 254 4.42 -9.21 17.92
CA THR A 254 5.03 -10.13 18.91
C THR A 254 6.50 -9.84 19.20
N ASP A 255 7.16 -9.03 18.38
CA ASP A 255 8.52 -8.57 18.65
C ASP A 255 8.55 -7.42 19.67
N GLY A 256 7.38 -6.93 20.10
CA GLY A 256 7.24 -5.87 21.07
C GLY A 256 7.19 -4.48 20.44
N ASN A 257 7.10 -4.36 19.11
CA ASN A 257 6.96 -3.06 18.47
C ASN A 257 5.52 -2.57 18.60
N PHE A 258 5.35 -1.34 19.05
CA PHE A 258 4.06 -0.65 19.13
C PHE A 258 4.12 0.63 18.32
N ALA A 259 3.00 0.97 17.68
CA ALA A 259 2.82 2.25 17.03
C ALA A 259 1.38 2.72 17.15
N VAL A 260 1.20 3.99 17.48
CA VAL A 260 -0.11 4.65 17.59
C VAL A 260 -0.07 5.95 16.82
N THR A 261 -1.18 6.34 16.22
CA THR A 261 -1.36 7.63 15.56
C THR A 261 -2.76 8.15 15.84
N VAL A 262 -2.84 9.39 16.31
CA VAL A 262 -4.09 10.11 16.51
C VAL A 262 -4.21 11.10 15.36
N PHE A 263 -5.34 11.08 14.66
CA PHE A 263 -5.68 12.01 13.59
C PHE A 263 -6.88 12.86 14.00
N GLN A 264 -6.83 14.14 13.66
CA GLN A 264 -7.91 15.10 13.82
C GLN A 264 -7.98 15.99 12.59
N ARG A 265 -9.17 16.08 11.98
CA ARG A 265 -9.48 17.18 11.05
C ARG A 265 -9.99 18.37 11.84
N PHE A 266 -9.41 19.55 11.65
CA PHE A 266 -9.82 20.77 12.35
C PHE A 266 -10.88 21.55 11.57
N ASN A 267 -10.76 21.55 10.24
CA ASN A 267 -11.72 22.13 9.31
C ASN A 267 -11.57 21.48 7.92
N ASN A 268 -12.26 22.00 6.91
CA ASN A 268 -12.23 21.47 5.53
C ASN A 268 -10.84 21.55 4.86
N THR A 269 -9.97 22.43 5.33
CA THR A 269 -8.66 22.72 4.75
C THR A 269 -7.52 22.10 5.55
N VAL A 270 -7.67 21.94 6.87
CA VAL A 270 -6.55 21.59 7.76
C VAL A 270 -6.88 20.36 8.59
N ALA A 271 -5.96 19.39 8.56
CA ALA A 271 -5.95 18.23 9.45
C ALA A 271 -4.55 17.98 10.00
N GLY A 272 -4.48 17.32 11.16
CA GLY A 272 -3.23 16.94 11.80
C GLY A 272 -3.26 15.48 12.24
N ALA A 273 -2.08 14.85 12.27
CA ALA A 273 -1.86 13.56 12.84
C ALA A 273 -0.60 13.56 13.70
N LEU A 274 -0.70 13.03 14.92
CA LEU A 274 0.43 12.84 15.82
C LEU A 274 0.64 11.35 16.02
N GLY A 275 1.86 10.88 15.79
CA GLY A 275 2.23 9.48 15.86
C GLY A 275 3.34 9.23 16.87
N VAL A 276 3.28 8.08 17.51
CA VAL A 276 4.35 7.55 18.38
C VAL A 276 4.59 6.08 18.04
N SER A 277 5.84 5.64 18.02
CA SER A 277 6.20 4.23 18.03
C SER A 277 7.37 3.94 18.98
N PHE A 278 7.41 2.73 19.52
CA PHE A 278 8.44 2.29 20.45
C PHE A 278 8.51 0.77 20.49
N ASN A 279 9.62 0.23 20.98
CA ASN A 279 9.73 -1.18 21.31
C ASN A 279 9.53 -1.36 22.82
N ALA A 280 8.48 -2.08 23.21
CA ALA A 280 8.13 -2.33 24.61
C ALA A 280 9.10 -3.28 25.34
N LYS A 281 10.00 -3.95 24.61
CA LYS A 281 11.08 -4.75 25.20
C LYS A 281 12.29 -3.91 25.58
N GLU A 282 12.39 -2.68 25.06
CA GLU A 282 13.44 -1.73 25.40
C GLU A 282 12.95 -0.78 26.51
N SER A 283 13.89 -0.17 27.24
CA SER A 283 13.54 0.87 28.21
C SER A 283 12.87 2.05 27.49
N LEU A 284 11.73 2.51 28.01
CA LEU A 284 11.01 3.68 27.52
C LEU A 284 11.75 4.97 27.91
N SER A 285 12.86 5.25 27.23
CA SER A 285 13.54 6.55 27.26
C SER A 285 13.15 7.38 26.03
N PRO A 286 13.22 8.72 26.09
CA PRO A 286 12.96 9.58 24.93
C PRO A 286 13.82 9.24 23.69
N SER A 287 15.00 8.64 23.89
CA SER A 287 15.88 8.18 22.80
C SER A 287 15.35 6.96 22.04
N ASN A 288 14.50 6.14 22.68
CA ASN A 288 14.01 4.87 22.13
C ASN A 288 12.56 4.98 21.63
N VAL A 289 11.96 6.16 21.78
CA VAL A 289 10.60 6.48 21.33
C VAL A 289 10.67 7.37 20.11
N ASN A 290 9.99 6.92 19.06
CA ASN A 290 9.87 7.62 17.80
C ASN A 290 8.58 8.42 17.78
N TYR A 291 8.67 9.75 17.79
CA TYR A 291 7.51 10.63 17.60
C TYR A 291 7.50 11.23 16.20
N GLY A 292 6.33 11.67 15.75
CA GLY A 292 6.17 12.38 14.50
C GLY A 292 4.86 13.14 14.40
N LEU A 293 4.90 14.27 13.70
CA LEU A 293 3.74 15.11 13.40
C LEU A 293 3.55 15.18 11.89
N LYS A 294 2.33 14.94 11.42
CA LYS A 294 1.92 15.20 10.03
C LYS A 294 0.81 16.24 9.99
N MET A 295 0.97 17.28 9.20
CA MET A 295 -0.09 18.22 8.86
C MET A 295 -0.51 18.02 7.41
N VAL A 296 -1.82 18.08 7.17
CA VAL A 296 -2.42 17.97 5.85
C VAL A 296 -3.19 19.25 5.57
N VAL A 297 -2.88 19.88 4.44
CA VAL A 297 -3.53 21.09 3.95
C VAL A 297 -4.18 20.76 2.60
N SER A 298 -5.48 20.97 2.47
CA SER A 298 -6.28 20.68 1.28
C SER A 298 -6.99 21.91 0.74
#